data_AF-A0A0N7LX77-F1
#
_entry.id   AF-A0A0N7LX77-F1
#
_cell.length_a   1.000
_cell.length_b   1.000
_cell.length_c   1.000
_cell.angle_alpha   90.00
_cell.angle_beta   90.00
_cell.angle_gamma   90.00
#
_symmetry.space_group_name_H-M   'P 1'
#
loop_
_entity.id
_entity.type
_entity.pdbx_description
1 polymer ?
#
loop_
_entity_poly.entity_id
_entity_poly.type
_entity_poly.pdbx_seq_one_letter_code
_entity_poly.pdbx_strand_id
1 'polypeptide(L)'
;MSETVLQISLDSTSTFDALVSLRDQLAAAGGDDATFEADLAEDTPSAVIFGLGQLLCAAVREGKVKSDAVLTLKELAPFGAMCATTGFDNALAQAA
;
A
#
# COMPACT_ATOMS: atom_id res chain seq x y z
N MET A 1 -17.90 10.77 10.81
CA MET A 1 -17.43 9.56 10.12
C MET A 1 -16.06 9.26 10.71
N SER A 2 -15.80 8.05 11.19
CA SER A 2 -14.50 7.70 11.77
C SER A 2 -13.50 7.49 10.64
N GLU A 3 -12.39 8.23 10.63
CA GLU A 3 -11.27 8.00 9.71
C GLU A 3 -10.84 6.53 9.82
N THR A 4 -10.66 5.87 8.67
CA THR A 4 -10.24 4.46 8.64
C THR A 4 -8.73 4.44 8.49
N VAL A 5 -8.03 4.20 9.59
CA VAL A 5 -6.57 4.10 9.58
C VAL A 5 -6.17 2.67 9.19
N LEU A 6 -5.50 2.53 8.06
CA LEU A 6 -4.99 1.29 7.52
C LEU A 6 -3.54 1.12 7.96
N GLN A 7 -3.31 0.15 8.85
CA GLN A 7 -1.98 -0.10 9.40
C GLN A 7 -1.21 -1.11 8.56
N ILE A 8 0.04 -0.76 8.23
CA ILE A 8 0.99 -1.58 7.49
C ILE A 8 2.26 -1.66 8.31
N SER A 9 2.70 -2.86 8.66
CA SER A 9 3.98 -3.08 9.33
C SER A 9 4.67 -4.25 8.65
N LEU A 10 5.82 -3.98 8.02
CA LEU A 10 6.61 -4.99 7.32
C LEU A 10 8.08 -4.90 7.74
N ASP A 11 8.66 -6.07 7.96
CA ASP A 11 10.04 -6.29 8.36
C ASP A 11 10.74 -7.36 7.48
N SER A 12 12.00 -7.69 7.78
CA SER A 12 12.75 -8.72 7.05
C SER A 12 12.17 -10.12 7.09
N THR A 13 11.30 -10.43 8.07
CA THR A 13 10.68 -11.74 8.22
C THR A 13 9.29 -11.81 7.59
N SER A 14 8.78 -10.68 7.14
CA SER A 14 7.43 -10.56 6.61
C SER A 14 7.28 -11.37 5.32
N THR A 15 6.15 -12.07 5.22
CA THR A 15 5.72 -12.83 4.04
C THR A 15 4.45 -12.21 3.46
N PHE A 16 3.90 -12.82 2.40
CA PHE A 16 2.60 -12.41 1.85
C PHE A 16 1.45 -12.51 2.86
N ASP A 17 1.59 -13.34 3.91
CA ASP A 17 0.59 -13.43 4.99
C ASP A 17 0.45 -12.11 5.76
N ALA A 18 1.52 -11.33 5.88
CA ALA A 18 1.48 -10.01 6.51
C ALA A 18 0.55 -9.03 5.78
N LEU A 19 0.30 -9.25 4.48
CA LEU A 19 -0.57 -8.42 3.65
C LEU A 19 -2.05 -8.82 3.73
N VAL A 20 -2.37 -10.00 4.28
CA VAL A 20 -3.74 -10.51 4.33
C VAL A 20 -4.63 -9.60 5.17
N SER A 21 -4.15 -9.19 6.35
CA SER A 21 -4.86 -8.26 7.21
C SER A 21 -5.13 -6.93 6.52
N LEU A 22 -4.17 -6.40 5.77
CA LEU A 22 -4.33 -5.17 5.01
C LEU A 22 -5.37 -5.33 3.89
N ARG A 23 -5.32 -6.44 3.13
CA ARG A 23 -6.31 -6.75 2.08
C ARG A 23 -7.73 -6.72 2.65
N ASP A 24 -7.93 -7.34 3.81
CA ASP A 24 -9.25 -7.43 4.43
C ASP A 24 -9.73 -6.05 4.94
N GLN A 25 -8.81 -5.23 5.47
CA GLN A 25 -9.10 -3.84 5.83
C GLN A 25 -9.45 -2.99 4.60
N LEU A 26 -8.70 -3.12 3.50
CA LEU A 26 -8.98 -2.44 2.22
C LEU A 26 -10.35 -2.85 1.64
N ALA A 27 -10.71 -4.14 1.74
CA ALA A 27 -12.02 -4.62 1.30
C ALA A 27 -13.16 -4.00 2.14
N ALA A 28 -12.93 -3.83 3.44
CA ALA A 28 -13.87 -3.19 4.36
C ALA A 28 -13.88 -1.65 4.28
N ALA A 29 -12.84 -1.04 3.69
CA ALA A 29 -12.70 0.41 3.59
C ALA A 29 -13.78 1.03 2.67
N GLY A 30 -14.24 2.23 3.07
CA GLY A 30 -15.34 2.97 2.46
C GLY A 30 -14.91 4.14 1.57
N GLY A 31 -13.70 4.12 1.01
CA GLY A 31 -13.31 5.00 -0.10
C GLY A 31 -12.73 6.35 0.28
N ASP A 32 -13.40 7.12 1.15
CA ASP A 32 -13.14 8.57 1.19
C ASP A 32 -12.18 9.07 2.27
N ASP A 33 -12.08 8.40 3.41
CA ASP A 33 -11.30 8.83 4.59
C ASP A 33 -10.29 7.77 5.07
N ALA A 34 -9.80 6.93 4.15
CA ALA A 34 -8.77 5.95 4.47
C ALA A 34 -7.38 6.59 4.44
N THR A 35 -6.67 6.54 5.57
CA THR A 35 -5.28 6.98 5.71
C THR A 35 -4.39 5.78 5.98
N PHE A 36 -3.11 5.85 5.59
CA PHE A 36 -2.15 4.79 5.84
C PHE A 36 -1.18 5.19 6.93
N GLU A 37 -1.02 4.31 7.92
CA GLU A 37 0.12 4.33 8.83
C GLU A 37 1.01 3.14 8.46
N ALA A 38 2.16 3.42 7.89
CA ALA A 38 3.05 2.40 7.39
C ALA A 38 4.44 2.48 8.02
N ASP A 39 4.88 1.36 8.56
CA ASP A 39 6.22 1.11 9.06
C ASP A 39 6.84 0.01 8.18
N LEU A 40 7.81 0.39 7.36
CA LEU A 40 8.47 -0.51 6.41
C LEU A 40 9.96 -0.53 6.70
N ALA A 41 10.45 -1.65 7.21
CA ALA A 41 11.89 -1.83 7.41
C ALA A 41 12.64 -1.83 6.07
N GLU A 42 13.85 -1.27 6.02
CA GLU A 42 14.64 -1.17 4.79
C GLU A 42 14.99 -2.56 4.19
N ASP A 43 15.07 -3.58 5.04
CA ASP A 43 15.35 -4.97 4.71
C ASP A 43 14.09 -5.81 4.42
N THR A 44 12.92 -5.17 4.28
CA THR A 44 11.68 -5.85 3.90
C THR A 44 11.86 -6.55 2.54
N PRO A 45 11.42 -7.81 2.38
CA PRO A 45 11.54 -8.51 1.11
C PRO A 45 10.85 -7.76 -0.04
N SER A 46 11.60 -7.53 -1.12
CA SER A 46 11.10 -6.78 -2.29
C SER A 46 9.84 -7.38 -2.93
N ALA A 47 9.69 -8.71 -2.88
CA ALA A 47 8.50 -9.40 -3.35
C ALA A 47 7.25 -9.04 -2.53
N VAL A 48 7.40 -8.83 -1.22
CA VAL A 48 6.30 -8.44 -0.32
C VAL A 48 5.96 -6.97 -0.52
N ILE A 49 6.95 -6.10 -0.65
CA ILE A 49 6.73 -4.69 -1.01
C ILE A 49 6.02 -4.56 -2.36
N PHE A 50 6.41 -5.39 -3.35
CA PHE A 50 5.73 -5.42 -4.63
C PHE A 50 4.27 -5.89 -4.50
N GLY A 51 4.02 -6.96 -3.74
CA GLY A 51 2.67 -7.43 -3.44
C GLY A 51 1.81 -6.37 -2.74
N LEU A 52 2.40 -5.60 -1.81
CA LEU A 52 1.76 -4.45 -1.18
C LEU A 52 1.35 -3.42 -2.23
N GLY A 53 2.24 -3.05 -3.15
CA GLY A 53 1.94 -2.13 -4.25
C GLY A 53 0.75 -2.62 -5.09
N GLN A 54 0.71 -3.90 -5.46
CA GLN A 54 -0.39 -4.46 -6.22
C GLN A 54 -1.74 -4.36 -5.50
N LEU A 55 -1.77 -4.62 -4.19
CA LEU A 55 -2.98 -4.48 -3.37
C LEU A 55 -3.46 -3.03 -3.33
N LEU A 56 -2.55 -2.08 -3.13
CA LEU A 56 -2.88 -0.65 -3.08
C LEU A 56 -3.40 -0.15 -4.42
N CYS A 57 -2.78 -0.55 -5.53
CA CYS A 57 -3.24 -0.20 -6.88
C CYS A 57 -4.64 -0.76 -7.15
N ALA A 58 -4.90 -2.01 -6.76
CA ALA A 58 -6.24 -2.60 -6.86
C ALA A 58 -7.27 -1.81 -6.03
N ALA A 59 -6.93 -1.46 -4.79
CA ALA A 59 -7.81 -0.71 -3.91
C ALA A 59 -8.12 0.70 -4.45
N VAL A 60 -7.14 1.39 -5.06
CA VAL A 60 -7.38 2.68 -5.74
C VAL A 60 -8.33 2.47 -6.91
N ARG A 61 -8.10 1.46 -7.75
CA ARG A 61 -8.96 1.16 -8.91
C ARG A 61 -10.40 0.81 -8.50
N GLU A 62 -10.58 0.19 -7.35
CA GLU A 62 -11.89 -0.15 -6.79
C GLU A 62 -12.53 1.01 -6.01
N GLY A 63 -11.89 2.17 -5.94
CA GLY A 63 -12.39 3.33 -5.21
C GLY A 63 -12.42 3.13 -3.70
N LYS A 64 -11.62 2.20 -3.16
CA LYS A 64 -11.54 1.86 -1.73
C LYS A 64 -10.63 2.79 -0.95
N VAL A 65 -9.64 3.37 -1.63
CA VAL A 65 -8.70 4.35 -1.09
C VAL A 65 -8.36 5.38 -2.15
N LYS A 66 -8.01 6.60 -1.74
CA LYS A 66 -7.55 7.65 -2.65
C LYS A 66 -6.11 7.43 -3.07
N SER A 67 -5.79 7.77 -4.31
CA SER A 67 -4.42 7.74 -4.82
C SER A 67 -3.48 8.62 -4.00
N ASP A 68 -3.95 9.78 -3.53
CA ASP A 68 -3.18 10.68 -2.65
C ASP A 68 -2.72 9.99 -1.35
N ALA A 69 -3.56 9.14 -0.76
CA ALA A 69 -3.21 8.39 0.44
C ALA A 69 -2.14 7.32 0.15
N VAL A 70 -2.10 6.77 -1.06
CA VAL A 70 -1.05 5.82 -1.48
C VAL A 70 0.25 6.56 -1.85
N LEU A 71 0.17 7.80 -2.33
CA LEU A 71 1.34 8.59 -2.68
C LEU A 71 2.24 8.90 -1.48
N THR A 72 1.69 9.05 -0.27
CA THR A 72 2.48 9.28 0.95
C THR A 72 3.40 8.09 1.28
N LEU A 73 3.02 6.87 0.88
CA LEU A 73 3.84 5.67 1.09
C LEU A 73 5.13 5.69 0.25
N LYS A 74 5.22 6.51 -0.81
CA LYS A 74 6.43 6.63 -1.62
C LYS A 74 7.59 7.30 -0.89
N GLU A 75 7.30 8.03 0.19
CA GLU A 75 8.32 8.61 1.05
C GLU A 75 9.08 7.54 1.85
N LEU A 76 8.50 6.33 1.97
CA LEU A 76 9.15 5.20 2.61
C LEU A 76 10.15 4.54 1.65
N ALA A 77 11.43 4.53 2.04
CA ALA A 77 12.54 4.05 1.23
C ALA A 77 12.29 2.72 0.49
N PRO A 78 11.83 1.62 1.13
CA PRO A 78 11.63 0.34 0.43
C PRO A 78 10.50 0.42 -0.61
N PHE A 79 9.42 1.15 -0.33
CA PHE A 79 8.30 1.29 -1.26
C PHE A 79 8.63 2.24 -2.42
N GLY A 80 9.27 3.38 -2.13
CA GLY A 80 9.74 4.32 -3.13
C GLY A 80 10.76 3.70 -4.10
N ALA A 81 11.72 2.92 -3.59
CA ALA A 81 12.68 2.18 -4.41
C ALA A 81 11.99 1.15 -5.33
N MET A 82 10.99 0.43 -4.81
CA MET A 82 10.17 -0.49 -5.60
C MET A 82 9.40 0.24 -6.71
N CYS A 83 8.81 1.40 -6.41
CA CYS A 83 8.07 2.19 -7.39
C CYS A 83 8.97 2.64 -8.55
N ALA A 84 10.15 3.17 -8.23
CA ALA A 84 11.14 3.60 -9.21
C ALA A 84 11.64 2.45 -10.10
N THR A 85 11.79 1.24 -9.53
CA THR A 85 12.30 0.07 -10.25
C THR A 85 11.25 -0.56 -11.16
N THR A 86 9.99 -0.58 -10.74
CA THR A 86 8.91 -1.31 -11.44
C THR A 86 8.03 -0.43 -12.32
N GLY A 87 8.16 0.90 -12.22
CA GLY A 87 7.29 1.84 -12.92
C GLY A 87 5.87 1.88 -12.34
N PHE A 88 5.72 1.52 -11.05
CA PHE A 88 4.45 1.48 -10.34
C PHE A 88 3.66 2.80 -10.43
N ASP A 89 4.36 3.93 -10.49
CA ASP A 89 3.77 5.25 -10.72
C ASP A 89 2.81 5.29 -11.91
N ASN A 90 3.15 4.63 -13.01
CA ASN A 90 2.31 4.57 -14.20
C ASN A 90 1.05 3.74 -13.97
N ALA A 91 1.15 2.66 -13.20
CA ALA A 91 0.02 1.80 -12.86
C ALA A 91 -0.93 2.51 -11.88
N LEU A 92 -0.38 3.20 -10.87
CA LEU A 92 -1.15 3.99 -9.92
C LEU A 92 -1.87 5.16 -10.61
N ALA A 93 -1.20 5.86 -11.53
CA ALA A 93 -1.79 6.96 -12.29
C ALA A 93 -2.92 6.50 -13.24
N GLN A 94 -2.90 5.24 -13.71
CA GLN A 94 -3.99 4.67 -14.51
C GLN A 94 -5.15 4.15 -13.66
N ALA A 95 -4.92 3.89 -12.36
CA ALA A 95 -5.92 3.39 -11.45
C ALA A 95 -6.73 4.50 -10.77
N ALA A 96 -6.17 5.71 -10.66
CA ALA A 96 -6.78 6.91 -10.07
C ALA A 96 -7.67 7.66 -11.07
#